data_AF-A0A497MZH5-F1
#
_entry.id   AF-A0A497MZH5-F1
#
_cell.length_a   1.000
_cell.length_b   1.000
_cell.length_c   1.000
_cell.angle_alpha   90.00
_cell.angle_beta   90.00
_cell.angle_gamma   90.00
#
_symmetry.space_group_name_H-M   'P 1'
#
loop_
_entity.id
_entity.type
_entity.pdbx_description
1 polymer ?
#
loop_
_entity_poly.entity_id
_entity_poly.type
_entity_poly.pdbx_seq_one_letter_code
_entity_poly.pdbx_strand_id
1 'polypeptide(L)' 'MARWAWGRRRRIPKALDGTLAGLEIGEQAVIREIRAGHGALRRLADMGLVPGTVV' A
#
# COMPACT_ATOMS: atom_id res chain seq x y z
N MET A 1 25.76 23.31 -3.03
CA MET A 1 24.34 23.55 -3.39
C MET A 1 23.66 22.21 -3.67
N ALA A 2 23.00 21.61 -2.68
CA ALA A 2 22.36 20.31 -2.84
C ALA A 2 20.94 20.49 -3.39
N ARG A 3 20.71 20.00 -4.62
CA ARG A 3 19.41 20.04 -5.31
C ARG A 3 18.55 18.87 -4.83
N TRP A 4 17.43 19.17 -4.19
CA TRP A 4 16.47 18.17 -3.75
C TRP A 4 15.62 17.74 -4.94
N ALA A 5 15.85 16.51 -5.43
CA ALA A 5 15.12 15.94 -6.56
C ALA A 5 13.77 15.36 -6.10
N TRP A 6 12.71 16.18 -6.15
CA TRP A 6 11.34 15.69 -6.04
C TRP A 6 10.83 15.26 -7.42
N GLY A 7 10.23 14.07 -7.49
CA GLY A 7 9.26 13.77 -8.55
C GLY A 7 9.62 12.67 -9.55
N ARG A 8 10.06 11.48 -9.10
CA ARG A 8 9.78 10.28 -9.91
C ARG A 8 8.32 9.87 -9.69
N ARG A 9 7.42 10.33 -10.56
CA ARG A 9 6.10 9.70 -10.75
C ARG A 9 6.35 8.25 -11.16
N ARG A 10 6.41 7.35 -10.17
CA ARG A 10 6.31 5.92 -10.43
C ARG A 10 4.91 5.69 -10.96
N ARG A 11 4.84 5.27 -12.22
CA ARG A 11 3.64 4.74 -12.88
C ARG A 11 3.06 3.68 -11.95
N ILE A 12 1.96 4.00 -11.26
CA ILE A 12 1.22 3.01 -10.48
C ILE A 12 0.57 2.09 -11.54
N PRO A 13 0.93 0.80 -11.61
CA PRO A 13 0.31 -0.10 -12.58
C PRO A 13 -1.18 -0.15 -12.32
N LYS A 14 -1.94 -0.26 -13.42
CA LYS A 14 -3.40 -0.29 -13.51
C LYS A 14 -4.01 -1.02 -12.31
N ALA A 15 -4.65 -0.27 -11.42
CA ALA A 15 -5.36 -0.81 -10.27
C ALA A 15 -6.44 -1.78 -10.75
N LEU A 16 -6.53 -2.95 -10.10
CA LEU A 16 -7.69 -3.41 -9.31
C LEU A 16 -7.66 -4.94 -9.10
N ASP A 17 -6.94 -5.69 -9.93
CA ASP A 17 -6.84 -7.14 -9.77
C ASP A 17 -5.83 -7.49 -8.66
N GLY A 18 -6.33 -7.67 -7.43
CA GLY A 18 -5.54 -8.14 -6.29
C GLY A 18 -5.07 -7.08 -5.29
N THR A 19 -5.65 -5.87 -5.32
CA THR A 19 -5.50 -4.90 -4.22
C THR A 19 -6.77 -4.89 -3.36
N LEU A 20 -6.67 -4.42 -2.12
CA LEU A 20 -7.82 -4.34 -1.21
C LEU A 20 -8.99 -3.51 -1.76
N ALA A 21 -8.72 -2.61 -2.72
CA ALA A 21 -9.75 -1.79 -3.37
C ALA A 21 -10.67 -2.59 -4.31
N GLY A 22 -10.29 -3.82 -4.67
CA GLY A 22 -11.10 -4.72 -5.49
C GLY A 22 -11.85 -5.79 -4.69
N LEU A 23 -11.79 -5.76 -3.35
CA LEU A 23 -12.53 -6.70 -2.50
C LEU A 23 -13.96 -6.20 -2.26
N GLU A 24 -14.91 -7.13 -2.32
CA GLU A 24 -16.28 -6.87 -1.89
C GLU A 24 -16.39 -6.86 -0.35
N ILE A 25 -17.42 -6.19 0.16
CA ILE A 25 -17.66 -6.17 1.61
C ILE A 25 -17.98 -7.59 2.11
N GLY A 26 -17.19 -8.06 3.08
CA GLY A 26 -17.32 -9.40 3.64
C GLY A 26 -16.38 -10.44 3.02
N GLU A 27 -15.65 -10.09 1.95
CA GLU A 27 -14.54 -10.90 1.46
C GLU A 27 -13.31 -10.75 2.33
N GLN A 28 -12.58 -11.86 2.53
CA GLN A 28 -11.34 -11.88 3.28
C GLN A 28 -10.14 -11.98 2.35
N ALA A 29 -9.08 -11.24 2.65
CA ALA A 29 -7.83 -11.32 1.92
C ALA A 29 -6.62 -11.28 2.84
N VAL A 30 -5.53 -11.93 2.41
CA VAL A 30 -4.22 -11.83 3.07
C VAL A 30 -3.41 -10.75 2.39
N ILE A 31 -2.94 -9.77 3.17
CA ILE A 31 -2.01 -8.75 2.67
C ILE A 31 -0.67 -9.41 2.34
N ARG A 32 -0.28 -9.47 1.07
CA ARG A 32 1.03 -10.02 0.66
C ARG A 32 2.12 -8.96 0.56
N GLU A 33 1.78 -7.77 0.09
CA GLU A 33 2.73 -6.68 -0.13
C GLU A 33 2.04 -5.34 0.14
N ILE A 34 2.75 -4.40 0.76
CA ILE A 34 2.29 -3.02 0.96
C ILE A 34 3.27 -2.07 0.28
N ARG A 35 2.77 -1.32 -0.72
CA ARG A 35 3.55 -0.27 -1.41
C ARG A 35 3.02 1.10 -1.03
N ALA A 36 3.67 1.74 -0.05
CA ALA A 36 3.30 3.08 0.40
C ALA A 36 4.54 3.90 0.78
N GLY A 37 4.39 5.23 0.89
CA GLY A 37 5.44 6.11 1.42
C GLY A 37 5.67 5.89 2.92
N HIS A 38 6.81 6.35 3.45
CA HIS A 38 7.24 6.07 4.83
C HIS A 38 6.18 6.42 5.90
N GLY A 39 5.52 7.58 5.79
CA GLY A 39 4.48 7.97 6.75
C GLY A 39 3.22 7.10 6.69
N ALA A 40 2.85 6.61 5.50
CA ALA A 40 1.70 5.73 5.32
C ALA A 40 2.01 4.30 5.80
N LEU A 41 3.22 3.79 5.52
CA LEU A 41 3.67 2.49 6.05
C LEU A 41 3.62 2.46 7.57
N ARG A 42 4.08 3.52 8.23
CA ARG A 42 4.04 3.60 9.70
C ARG A 42 2.62 3.57 10.23
N ARG A 43 1.71 4.37 9.68
CA ARG A 43 0.30 4.38 10.09
C ARG A 43 -0.39 3.03 9.88
N LEU A 44 -0.12 2.36 8.76
CA LEU A 44 -0.64 1.02 8.50
C LEU A 44 -0.12 0.02 9.55
N ALA A 45 1.17 0.07 9.87
CA ALA A 45 1.75 -0.76 10.92
C ALA A 45 1.16 -0.47 12.31
N ASP A 46 0.93 0.81 12.64
CA ASP A 46 0.29 1.24 13.89
C ASP A 46 -1.15 0.70 14.01
N MET A 47 -1.84 0.47 12.88
CA MET A 47 -3.15 -0.18 12.82
C MET A 47 -3.07 -1.72 12.79
N GLY A 48 -1.87 -2.31 12.82
CA GLY A 48 -1.66 -3.75 12.67
C GLY A 48 -1.78 -4.26 11.23
N LEU A 49 -1.87 -3.38 10.23
CA LEU A 49 -1.94 -3.75 8.81
C LEU A 49 -0.52 -3.99 8.27
N VAL A 50 -0.05 -5.22 8.43
CA VAL A 50 1.26 -5.69 7.96
C VAL A 50 1.12 -6.87 7.00
N PRO A 51 2.14 -7.19 6.18
CA PRO A 51 2.11 -8.41 5.37
C PRO A 51 1.85 -9.66 6.24
N GLY A 52 0.94 -10.51 5.78
CA GLY A 52 0.44 -11.68 6.51
C GLY A 52 -0.85 -11.44 7.30
N THR A 53 -1.29 -10.18 7.43
CA THR A 53 -2.57 -9.84 8.08
C THR A 53 -3.75 -10.25 7.19
N VAL A 54 -4.78 -10.83 7.80
CA VAL A 54 -6.08 -11.09 7.15
C VAL A 54 -6.97 -9.87 7.38
N VAL A 55 -7.56 -9.35 6.30
CA VAL A 55 -8.48 -8.21 6.31
C VAL A 55 -9.75 -8.51 5.54
#